data_AF-A0A7X0MIT6-F1
#
_entry.id   AF-A0A7X0MIT6-F1
#
_cell.length_a   1.000
_cell.length_b   1.000
_cell.length_c   1.000
_cell.angle_alpha   90.00
_cell.angle_beta   90.00
_cell.angle_gamma   90.00
#
_symmetry.space_group_name_H-M   'P 1'
#
loop_
_entity.id
_entity.type
_entity.pdbx_description
1 polymer ?
#
loop_
_entity_poly.entity_id
_entity_poly.type
_entity_poly.pdbx_seq_one_letter_code
_entity_poly.pdbx_strand_id
1 'polypeptide(L)'
;MKIPLTKNDVVTTYGKNLGKASYINYYVANNRVLVPNYNDPNDAVANAVIQGLYPGRTVVGIDCRNLFANGGMVHCVTQQQPQ
;
A
#
# COMPACT_ATOMS: atom_id res chain seq x y z
N MET A 1 1.98 -16.02 -7.50
CA MET A 1 1.02 -15.28 -6.64
C MET A 1 0.83 -13.90 -7.26
N LYS A 2 -0.41 -13.40 -7.42
CA LYS A 2 -0.70 -12.15 -8.14
C LYS A 2 -1.35 -11.14 -7.19
N ILE A 3 -0.65 -10.05 -6.88
CA ILE A 3 -1.24 -8.90 -6.18
C ILE A 3 -2.03 -8.09 -7.23
N PRO A 4 -3.34 -7.80 -7.01
CA PRO A 4 -4.13 -7.03 -7.96
C PRO A 4 -3.70 -5.56 -7.98
N LEU A 5 -4.10 -4.79 -9.00
CA LEU A 5 -4.15 -3.32 -8.90
C LEU A 5 -5.42 -2.91 -8.15
N THR A 6 -5.58 -1.62 -7.86
CA THR A 6 -6.87 -1.10 -7.37
C THR A 6 -8.01 -1.49 -8.31
N LYS A 7 -9.16 -1.89 -7.77
CA LYS A 7 -10.36 -2.20 -8.57
C LYS A 7 -10.91 -0.93 -9.19
N ASN A 8 -11.04 0.12 -8.39
CA ASN A 8 -11.48 1.44 -8.80
C ASN A 8 -10.28 2.37 -9.03
N ASP A 9 -10.54 3.51 -9.64
CA ASP A 9 -9.55 4.57 -9.70
C ASP A 9 -9.39 5.19 -8.31
N VAL A 10 -8.16 5.54 -7.98
CA VAL A 10 -7.86 6.21 -6.72
C VAL A 10 -8.34 7.65 -6.82
N VAL A 11 -9.23 8.02 -5.90
CA VAL A 11 -9.71 9.39 -5.74
C VAL A 11 -9.18 9.93 -4.42
N THR A 12 -8.52 11.08 -4.46
CA THR A 12 -8.01 11.74 -3.25
C THR A 12 -9.16 12.14 -2.35
N THR A 13 -8.85 12.42 -1.07
CA THR A 13 -9.86 12.95 -0.12
C THR A 13 -10.46 14.30 -0.55
N TYR A 14 -9.79 15.02 -1.46
CA TYR A 14 -10.24 16.27 -2.05
C TYR A 14 -10.79 16.12 -3.49
N GLY A 15 -11.06 14.89 -3.93
CA GLY A 15 -11.82 14.62 -5.16
C GLY A 15 -11.01 14.52 -6.46
N LYS A 16 -9.68 14.53 -6.43
CA LYS A 16 -8.84 14.38 -7.62
C LYS A 16 -8.74 12.89 -8.01
N ASN A 17 -9.09 12.55 -9.25
CA ASN A 17 -8.88 11.22 -9.81
C ASN A 17 -7.40 11.05 -10.27
N LEU A 18 -6.77 9.95 -9.84
CA LEU A 18 -5.36 9.63 -10.10
C LEU A 18 -5.16 8.34 -10.93
N GLY A 19 -6.24 7.66 -11.33
CA GLY A 19 -6.20 6.39 -12.05
C GLY A 19 -5.90 5.19 -11.14
N LYS A 20 -5.39 4.09 -11.73
CA LYS A 20 -5.07 2.85 -11.00
C LYS A 20 -3.77 2.97 -10.22
N ALA A 21 -3.76 2.41 -9.01
CA ALA A 21 -2.57 2.35 -8.17
C ALA A 21 -2.13 0.90 -7.89
N SER A 22 -0.87 0.76 -7.44
CA SER A 22 -0.23 -0.52 -7.14
C SER A 22 0.06 -0.67 -5.65
N TYR A 23 -0.23 -1.85 -5.11
CA TYR A 23 0.01 -2.18 -3.70
C TYR A 23 1.46 -2.58 -3.40
N ILE A 24 2.31 -2.74 -4.42
CA ILE A 24 3.67 -3.31 -4.25
C ILE A 24 4.68 -2.34 -3.62
N ASN A 25 4.34 -1.05 -3.53
CA ASN A 25 5.22 -0.03 -2.95
C ASN A 25 5.06 0.03 -1.42
N TYR A 26 5.17 -1.14 -0.79
CA TYR A 26 5.09 -1.31 0.67
C TYR A 26 6.47 -1.26 1.31
N TYR A 27 6.50 -0.97 2.61
CA TYR A 27 7.73 -0.95 3.42
C TYR A 27 7.77 -2.14 4.37
N VAL A 28 8.91 -2.83 4.45
CA VAL A 28 9.11 -3.98 5.36
C VAL A 28 9.96 -3.50 6.55
N ALA A 29 9.32 -3.35 7.71
CA ALA A 29 9.99 -3.10 8.98
C ALA A 29 10.30 -4.41 9.70
N ASN A 30 10.96 -4.33 10.87
CA ASN A 30 11.37 -5.50 11.65
C ASN A 30 10.21 -6.50 11.85
N ASN A 31 9.11 -6.03 12.46
CA ASN A 31 7.95 -6.86 12.82
C ASN A 31 6.66 -6.46 12.09
N ARG A 32 6.75 -5.59 11.08
CA ARG A 32 5.60 -4.99 10.39
C ARG A 32 5.84 -4.87 8.89
N VAL A 33 4.76 -4.86 8.12
CA VAL A 33 4.79 -4.50 6.69
C VAL A 33 3.73 -3.43 6.46
N LEU A 34 4.15 -2.26 6.01
CA LEU A 34 3.28 -1.10 5.80
C LEU A 34 2.87 -1.04 4.32
N VAL A 35 1.61 -1.34 4.02
CA VAL A 35 1.09 -1.48 2.66
C VAL A 35 0.26 -0.25 2.30
N PRO A 36 0.43 0.35 1.10
CA PRO A 36 -0.43 1.44 0.67
C PRO A 36 -1.85 0.94 0.39
N ASN A 37 -2.85 1.56 1.01
CA ASN A 37 -4.27 1.34 0.77
C ASN A 37 -4.90 2.58 0.11
N TYR A 38 -6.02 2.38 -0.59
CA TYR A 38 -6.62 3.40 -1.45
C TYR A 38 -8.12 3.58 -1.25
N ASN A 39 -8.69 3.06 -0.15
CA ASN A 39 -10.13 2.99 0.07
C ASN A 39 -10.81 2.22 -1.08
N ASP A 40 -10.21 1.08 -1.43
CA ASP A 40 -10.59 0.24 -2.56
C ASP A 40 -10.88 -1.20 -2.07
N PRO A 41 -11.84 -1.93 -2.67
CA PRO A 41 -12.10 -3.32 -2.28
C PRO A 41 -10.88 -4.25 -2.37
N ASN A 42 -9.91 -3.97 -3.26
CA ASN A 42 -8.70 -4.77 -3.36
C ASN A 42 -7.69 -4.46 -2.25
N ASP A 43 -7.90 -3.45 -1.39
CA ASP A 43 -7.07 -3.19 -0.21
C ASP A 43 -7.01 -4.45 0.67
N ALA A 44 -8.15 -5.06 0.96
CA ALA A 44 -8.22 -6.27 1.79
C ALA A 44 -7.55 -7.46 1.11
N VAL A 45 -7.71 -7.61 -0.21
CA VAL A 45 -7.12 -8.69 -1.00
C VAL A 45 -5.59 -8.56 -1.02
N ALA A 46 -5.07 -7.37 -1.30
CA ALA A 46 -3.64 -7.09 -1.33
C ALA A 46 -3.02 -7.32 0.05
N ASN A 47 -3.65 -6.82 1.11
CA ASN A 47 -3.18 -7.01 2.48
C ASN A 47 -3.13 -8.49 2.88
N ALA A 48 -4.15 -9.29 2.54
CA ALA A 48 -4.15 -10.72 2.83
C ALA A 48 -3.06 -11.48 2.05
N VAL A 49 -2.86 -11.15 0.77
CA VAL A 49 -1.78 -11.74 -0.04
C VAL A 49 -0.41 -11.41 0.55
N ILE A 50 -0.16 -10.14 0.90
CA ILE A 50 1.11 -9.70 1.49
C ILE A 50 1.31 -10.32 2.89
N GLN A 51 0.25 -10.50 3.67
CA GLN A 51 0.32 -11.14 4.99
C GLN A 51 0.79 -12.59 4.87
N GLY A 52 0.35 -13.31 3.84
CA GLY A 52 0.82 -14.66 3.54
C GLY A 52 2.31 -14.73 3.17
N LEU A 53 2.90 -13.64 2.64
CA LEU A 53 4.33 -13.55 2.32
C LEU A 53 5.20 -13.31 3.55
N TYR A 54 4.63 -12.80 4.64
CA TYR A 54 5.36 -12.40 5.85
C TYR A 54 4.71 -12.94 7.13
N PRO A 55 4.72 -14.28 7.35
CA PRO A 55 4.00 -14.91 8.46
C PRO A 55 4.47 -14.47 9.86
N GLY A 56 5.71 -13.97 10.00
CA GLY A 56 6.24 -13.44 11.25
C GLY A 56 6.03 -11.93 11.46
N ARG A 57 5.34 -11.23 10.55
CA ARG A 57 5.12 -9.79 10.61
C ARG A 57 3.63 -9.47 10.56
N THR A 58 3.26 -8.31 11.10
CA THR A 58 1.89 -7.78 10.97
C THR A 58 1.81 -6.85 9.76
N VAL A 59 0.92 -7.14 8.82
CA VAL A 59 0.57 -6.23 7.72
C VAL A 59 -0.34 -5.13 8.22
N VAL A 60 -0.01 -3.88 7.90
CA VAL A 60 -0.77 -2.69 8.27
C VAL A 60 -1.02 -1.86 7.02
N GLY A 61 -2.29 -1.61 6.69
CA GLY A 61 -2.68 -0.76 5.59
C GLY A 61 -2.58 0.73 5.94
N ILE A 62 -1.99 1.53 5.06
CA ILE A 62 -1.80 2.98 5.21
C ILE A 62 -2.54 3.69 4.09
N ASP A 63 -3.50 4.56 4.41
CA ASP A 63 -4.21 5.35 3.40
C ASP A 63 -3.22 6.27 2.64
N CYS A 64 -2.95 5.93 1.39
CA CYS A 64 -2.01 6.63 0.53
C CYS A 64 -2.70 7.43 -0.58
N ARG A 65 -4.03 7.61 -0.55
CA ARG A 65 -4.77 8.30 -1.63
C ARG A 65 -4.21 9.70 -1.92
N ASN A 66 -3.92 10.47 -0.86
CA ASN A 66 -3.36 11.82 -1.01
C ASN A 66 -1.87 11.80 -1.36
N LEU A 67 -1.12 10.81 -0.86
CA LEU A 67 0.32 10.66 -1.13
C LEU A 67 0.57 10.29 -2.60
N PHE A 68 -0.29 9.43 -3.15
CA PHE A 68 -0.24 8.98 -4.54
C PHE A 68 -0.36 10.16 -5.53
N ALA A 69 -1.05 11.23 -5.16
CA ALA A 69 -1.15 12.44 -5.98
C ALA A 69 0.20 13.10 -6.28
N ASN A 70 1.21 12.84 -5.45
CA ASN A 70 2.57 13.36 -5.58
C ASN A 70 3.56 12.31 -6.12
N GLY A 71 3.07 11.18 -6.64
CA GLY A 71 3.87 10.14 -7.28
C GLY A 71 4.55 9.15 -6.33
N GLY A 72 4.27 9.21 -5.03
CA GLY A 72 4.83 8.32 -4.02
C GLY A 72 3.80 7.42 -3.34
N MET A 73 4.28 6.35 -2.71
CA MET A 73 3.57 5.54 -1.72
C MET A 73 4.50 5.29 -0.52
N VAL A 74 4.23 4.28 0.31
CA VAL A 74 4.94 4.06 1.58
C VAL A 74 6.44 3.88 1.37
N HIS A 75 6.87 3.02 0.43
CA HIS A 75 8.30 2.75 0.23
C HIS A 75 9.08 4.00 -0.19
N CYS A 76 8.51 4.83 -1.07
CA CYS A 76 9.16 6.03 -1.62
C CYS A 76 9.51 7.10 -0.58
N VAL A 77 8.85 7.11 0.58
CA VAL A 77 9.03 8.12 1.64
C VAL A 77 9.71 7.57 2.89
N THR A 78 10.24 6.35 2.81
CA THR A 78 10.92 5.68 3.93
C THR A 78 12.35 5.31 3.57
N GLN A 79 13.24 5.34 4.57
CA GLN A 79 14.60 4.83 4.47
C GLN A 79 14.89 4.00 5.72
N GLN A 80 15.20 2.71 5.55
CA GLN A 80 15.57 1.84 6.66
C GLN A 80 17.02 2.07 7.09
N GLN A 81 17.26 2.10 8.41
CA GLN A 81 18.58 1.97 9.01
C GLN A 81 18.63 0.64 9.78
N PRO A 82 19.53 -0.29 9.42
CA PRO A 82 19.74 -1.52 10.18
C PRO A 82 20.22 -1.22 11.61
N GLN A 83 19.86 -2.07 12.57
CA GLN A 83 20.45 -2.02 13.92
C GLN A 83 21.91 -2.42 13.92
#